data_AF-A0AAV8XKN3-F1
#
_entry.id   AF-A0AAV8XKN3-F1
#
_cell.length_a   1.000
_cell.length_b   1.000
_cell.length_c   1.000
_cell.angle_alpha   90.00
_cell.angle_beta   90.00
_cell.angle_gamma   90.00
#
_symmetry.space_group_name_H-M   'P 1'
#
loop_
_entity.id
_entity.type
_entity.pdbx_description
1 polymer ?
#
loop_
_entity_poly.entity_id
_entity_poly.type
_entity_poly.pdbx_seq_one_letter_code
_entity_poly.pdbx_strand_id
1 'polypeptide(L)'
;MFNNYEIPRHNLLNRLGDVTKDGQYVTPIKDPNKRHGAGLGLLSAGRVIITSVCETLGTKALTIAIRYAAVRKQFGPDEEIPILEYQSHSLMIVNYLSSVKINTKLN
;
A
#
# COMPACT_ATOMS: atom_id res chain seq x y z
N MET A 1 4.50 23.91 16.04
CA MET A 1 4.60 23.39 17.42
C MET A 1 3.38 23.90 18.18
N PHE A 2 2.62 23.03 18.86
CA PHE A 2 1.46 23.44 19.66
C PHE A 2 1.93 23.84 21.06
N ASN A 3 1.55 25.03 21.55
CA ASN A 3 1.88 25.53 22.89
C ASN A 3 0.60 26.04 23.57
N ASN A 4 0.07 25.24 24.50
CA ASN A 4 -1.12 25.55 25.32
C ASN A 4 -2.30 26.22 24.57
N TYR A 5 -2.67 25.67 23.41
CA TYR A 5 -3.81 26.18 22.64
C TYR A 5 -5.13 25.70 23.26
N GLU A 6 -6.06 26.63 23.47
CA GLU A 6 -7.43 26.32 23.88
C GLU A 6 -8.23 25.86 22.66
N ILE A 7 -8.74 24.63 22.72
CA ILE A 7 -9.56 24.04 21.66
C ILE A 7 -10.94 23.71 22.26
N PRO A 8 -12.04 24.23 21.68
CA PRO A 8 -13.38 23.91 22.15
C PRO A 8 -13.65 22.39 22.13
N ARG A 9 -14.35 21.89 23.16
CA ARG A 9 -14.69 20.45 23.32
C ARG A 9 -15.36 19.83 22.08
N HIS A 10 -16.16 20.61 21.35
CA HIS A 10 -16.88 20.12 20.17
C HIS A 10 -15.98 19.79 18.98
N ASN A 11 -14.70 20.20 19.00
CA ASN A 11 -13.70 19.81 17.99
C ASN A 11 -13.14 18.40 18.23
N LEU A 12 -13.48 17.77 19.36
CA LEU A 12 -13.10 16.39 19.64
C LEU A 12 -13.81 15.43 18.68
N LEU A 13 -13.04 14.63 17.96
CA LEU A 13 -13.55 13.52 17.16
C LEU A 13 -14.04 12.39 18.08
N ASN A 14 -15.28 12.49 18.54
CA ASN A 14 -15.84 11.67 19.61
C ASN A 14 -16.54 10.37 19.15
N ARG A 15 -16.22 9.86 17.95
CA ARG A 15 -16.89 8.67 17.38
C ARG A 15 -16.70 7.38 18.20
N LEU A 16 -15.53 7.22 18.82
CA LEU A 16 -15.17 6.00 19.59
C LEU A 16 -15.26 6.22 21.11
N GLY A 17 -15.34 7.46 21.55
CA GLY A 17 -15.47 7.88 22.94
C GLY A 17 -15.64 9.39 23.03
N ASP A 18 -16.49 9.82 23.95
CA ASP A 18 -16.80 11.22 24.24
C ASP A 18 -16.42 11.55 25.68
N VAL A 19 -16.38 12.85 25.99
CA VAL A 19 -16.15 13.36 27.34
C VAL A 19 -17.32 14.27 27.71
N THR A 20 -18.00 14.00 28.82
CA THR A 20 -19.12 14.84 29.29
C THR A 20 -18.65 16.24 29.65
N LYS A 21 -19.60 17.19 29.82
CA LYS A 21 -19.28 18.53 30.33
C LYS A 21 -18.60 18.50 31.70
N ASP A 22 -18.90 17.46 32.49
CA ASP A 22 -18.33 17.22 33.82
C ASP A 22 -16.96 16.53 33.78
N GLY A 23 -16.40 16.29 32.59
CA GLY A 23 -15.08 15.70 32.39
C GLY A 23 -15.03 14.17 32.45
N GLN A 24 -16.17 13.48 32.44
CA GLN A 24 -16.21 12.01 32.51
C GLN A 24 -16.10 11.38 31.11
N TYR A 25 -15.21 10.39 30.96
CA TYR A 25 -15.07 9.64 29.71
C TYR A 25 -16.22 8.65 29.52
N VAL A 26 -16.86 8.69 28.36
CA VAL A 26 -18.00 7.83 28.00
C VAL A 26 -17.71 7.18 26.66
N THR A 27 -18.02 5.89 26.51
CA THR A 27 -17.77 5.17 25.26
C THR A 27 -18.93 4.24 24.95
N PRO A 28 -19.41 4.21 23.69
CA PRO A 28 -20.48 3.30 23.30
C PRO A 28 -20.01 1.83 23.24
N ILE A 29 -18.71 1.59 23.14
CA ILE A 29 -18.12 0.24 23.03
C ILE A 29 -17.67 -0.20 24.42
N LYS A 30 -18.46 -1.05 25.10
CA LYS A 30 -18.14 -1.56 26.45
C LYS A 30 -16.92 -2.47 26.48
N ASP A 31 -16.75 -3.30 25.43
CA ASP A 31 -15.65 -4.25 25.31
C ASP A 31 -14.33 -3.53 24.94
N PRO A 32 -13.30 -3.57 25.81
CA PRO A 32 -12.01 -2.93 25.55
C PRO A 32 -11.31 -3.42 24.28
N ASN A 33 -11.42 -4.71 23.96
CA ASN A 33 -10.75 -5.30 22.80
C ASN A 33 -11.39 -4.81 21.49
N LYS A 34 -12.73 -4.73 21.45
CA LYS A 34 -13.45 -4.18 20.31
C LYS A 34 -13.20 -2.68 20.15
N ARG A 35 -13.04 -1.94 21.25
CA ARG A 35 -12.71 -0.50 21.21
C ARG A 35 -11.33 -0.27 20.61
N HIS A 36 -10.34 -1.06 21.03
CA HIS A 36 -8.99 -1.02 20.48
C HIS A 36 -8.99 -1.40 19.00
N GLY A 37 -9.71 -2.46 18.62
CA GLY A 37 -9.89 -2.86 17.23
C GLY A 37 -10.57 -1.80 16.36
N ALA A 38 -11.59 -1.10 16.88
CA ALA A 38 -12.26 -0.02 16.17
C ALA A 38 -11.37 1.22 15.96
N GLY A 39 -10.49 1.52 16.92
CA GLY A 39 -9.47 2.56 16.78
C GLY A 39 -8.41 2.21 15.74
N LEU A 40 -7.94 0.96 15.73
CA LEU A 40 -6.92 0.48 14.77
C LEU A 40 -7.49 0.07 13.42
N GLY A 41 -8.81 -0.08 13.28
CA GLY A 41 -9.45 -0.59 12.06
C GLY A 41 -9.12 0.24 10.82
N LEU A 42 -8.99 1.57 10.97
CA LEU A 42 -8.57 2.46 9.89
C LEU A 42 -7.13 2.18 9.42
N LEU A 43 -6.22 1.79 10.33
CA LEU A 43 -4.84 1.46 9.98
C LEU A 43 -4.75 0.15 9.21
N SER A 44 -5.56 -0.84 9.59
CA SER A 44 -5.67 -2.10 8.86
C SER A 44 -6.18 -1.88 7.44
N ALA A 45 -7.24 -1.09 7.27
CA ALA A 45 -7.75 -0.72 5.95
C ALA A 45 -6.70 0.05 5.13
N GLY A 46 -5.98 0.99 5.77
CA GLY A 46 -4.89 1.73 5.13
C GLY A 46 -3.79 0.81 4.57
N ARG A 47 -3.42 -0.25 5.28
CA ARG A 47 -2.41 -1.22 4.81
C ARG A 47 -2.85 -1.97 3.57
N VAL A 48 -4.11 -2.42 3.53
CA VAL A 48 -4.69 -3.10 2.36
C VAL A 48 -4.68 -2.17 1.14
N ILE A 49 -5.03 -0.90 1.34
CA ILE A 49 -4.98 0.10 0.26
C ILE A 49 -3.53 0.28 -0.24
N ILE A 50 -2.56 0.40 0.66
CA ILE A 50 -1.15 0.54 0.28
C ILE A 50 -0.67 -0.66 -0.54
N THR A 51 -1.03 -1.89 -0.15
CA THR A 51 -0.64 -3.09 -0.90
C THR A 51 -1.26 -3.10 -2.31
N SER A 52 -2.52 -2.71 -2.46
CA SER A 52 -3.18 -2.61 -3.77
C SER A 52 -2.56 -1.52 -4.65
N VAL A 53 -2.13 -0.39 -4.05
CA VAL A 53 -1.42 0.67 -4.78
C VAL A 53 -0.06 0.18 -5.27
N CYS A 54 0.71 -0.51 -4.42
CA CYS A 54 1.99 -1.09 -4.77
C CYS A 54 1.87 -2.10 -5.93
N GLU A 55 0.84 -2.94 -5.90
CA GLU A 55 0.56 -3.88 -6.98
C GLU A 55 0.31 -3.17 -8.31
N THR A 56 -0.59 -2.18 -8.31
CA THR A 56 -0.93 -1.40 -9.51
C THR A 56 0.29 -0.71 -10.11
N LEU A 57 1.14 -0.12 -9.26
CA LEU A 57 2.39 0.52 -9.69
C LEU A 57 3.39 -0.52 -10.22
N GLY A 58 3.48 -1.69 -9.57
CA GLY A 58 4.30 -2.81 -10.01
C GLY A 58 3.92 -3.30 -11.41
N THR A 59 2.64 -3.51 -11.69
CA THR A 59 2.15 -3.91 -13.03
C THR A 59 2.51 -2.87 -14.09
N LYS A 60 2.37 -1.58 -13.78
CA LYS A 60 2.73 -0.49 -14.71
C LYS A 60 4.22 -0.44 -14.99
N ALA A 61 5.05 -0.50 -13.94
CA ALA A 61 6.51 -0.51 -14.07
C ALA A 61 6.98 -1.70 -14.91
N LEU A 62 6.43 -2.89 -14.66
CA LEU A 62 6.76 -4.10 -15.40
C LEU A 62 6.32 -4.03 -16.88
N THR A 63 5.16 -3.44 -17.15
CA THR A 63 4.69 -3.20 -18.52
C THR A 63 5.66 -2.31 -19.29
N ILE A 64 6.17 -1.25 -18.66
CA ILE A 64 7.18 -0.37 -19.27
C ILE A 64 8.48 -1.14 -19.50
N ALA A 65 8.96 -1.88 -18.49
CA ALA A 65 10.20 -2.66 -18.59
C ALA A 65 10.16 -3.70 -19.72
N ILE A 66 9.07 -4.47 -19.83
CA ILE A 66 8.91 -5.49 -20.88
C ILE A 66 8.87 -4.85 -22.27
N ARG A 67 8.10 -3.76 -22.44
CA ARG A 67 8.01 -3.05 -23.72
C ARG A 67 9.37 -2.48 -24.14
N TYR A 68 10.10 -1.89 -23.20
CA TYR A 68 11.43 -1.37 -23.46
C TYR A 68 12.41 -2.50 -23.79
N ALA A 69 12.36 -3.61 -23.05
CA ALA A 69 13.22 -4.77 -23.26
C ALA A 69 13.02 -5.45 -24.62
N ALA A 70 11.79 -5.42 -25.16
CA ALA A 70 11.49 -5.96 -26.49
C ALA A 70 12.05 -5.10 -27.64
N VAL A 71 12.22 -3.79 -27.43
CA VAL A 71 12.70 -2.85 -28.47
C VAL A 71 14.18 -2.57 -28.35
N ARG A 72 14.73 -2.53 -27.12
CA ARG A 72 16.15 -2.24 -26.89
C ARG A 72 16.99 -3.44 -27.33
N LYS A 73 17.74 -3.25 -28.41
CA LYS A 73 18.77 -4.16 -28.86
C LYS A 73 20.12 -3.71 -28.31
N GLN A 74 20.92 -4.63 -27.79
CA GLN A 74 22.28 -4.32 -27.36
C GLN A 74 23.09 -5.61 -27.20
N PHE A 75 24.29 -5.64 -27.81
CA PHE A 75 25.17 -6.81 -27.90
C PHE A 75 24.60 -7.94 -28.77
N GLY A 76 25.48 -8.77 -29.32
CA GLY A 76 25.13 -9.88 -30.20
C GLY A 76 26.32 -10.27 -31.09
N PRO A 77 26.48 -11.57 -31.44
CA PRO A 77 27.62 -12.02 -32.25
C PRO A 77 27.61 -11.49 -33.69
N ASP A 78 26.42 -11.32 -34.28
CA ASP A 78 26.26 -10.81 -35.65
C ASP A 78 25.39 -9.53 -35.70
N GLU A 79 24.14 -9.62 -35.23
CA GLU A 79 23.24 -8.47 -35.04
C GLU A 79 22.94 -8.26 -33.56
N GLU A 80 22.66 -7.00 -33.18
CA GLU A 80 22.21 -6.71 -31.83
C GLU A 80 20.85 -7.38 -31.57
N ILE A 81 20.79 -8.23 -30.55
CA ILE A 81 19.55 -8.91 -30.16
C ILE A 81 18.79 -8.09 -29.11
N PRO A 82 17.44 -8.14 -29.10
CA PRO A 82 16.64 -7.52 -28.06
C PRO A 82 17.05 -8.03 -26.67
N ILE A 83 17.12 -7.13 -25.69
CA ILE A 83 17.56 -7.51 -24.35
C ILE A 83 16.61 -8.51 -23.67
N LEU A 84 15.36 -8.58 -24.12
CA LEU A 84 14.39 -9.56 -23.67
C LEU A 84 14.79 -11.02 -23.97
N GLU A 85 15.58 -11.25 -25.02
CA GLU A 85 16.02 -12.59 -25.42
C GLU A 85 17.16 -13.14 -24.56
N TYR A 86 17.86 -12.27 -23.81
CA TYR A 86 18.84 -12.73 -22.84
C TYR A 86 18.16 -13.49 -21.71
N GLN A 87 18.62 -14.73 -21.49
CA GLN A 87 18.11 -15.58 -20.41
C GLN A 87 18.19 -14.90 -19.03
N SER A 88 19.27 -14.16 -18.75
CA SER A 88 19.44 -13.40 -17.50
C SER A 88 18.36 -12.34 -17.30
N HIS A 89 18.04 -11.60 -18.36
CA HIS A 89 17.03 -10.54 -18.31
C HIS A 89 15.60 -11.12 -18.29
N SER A 90 15.35 -12.16 -19.08
CA SER A 90 14.07 -12.87 -19.12
C SER A 90 13.71 -13.49 -17.77
N LEU A 91 14.64 -14.18 -17.11
CA LEU A 91 14.43 -14.74 -15.77
C LEU A 91 14.11 -13.65 -14.73
N MET A 92 14.81 -12.53 -14.80
CA MET A 92 14.56 -11.40 -13.91
C MET A 92 13.12 -10.86 -14.09
N ILE A 93 12.69 -10.61 -15.33
CA ILE A 93 11.35 -10.11 -15.65
C ILE A 93 10.27 -11.12 -15.22
N VAL A 94 10.45 -12.41 -15.50
CA VAL A 94 9.47 -13.46 -15.16
C VAL A 94 9.30 -13.59 -13.65
N ASN A 95 10.39 -13.47 -12.88
CA ASN A 95 10.31 -13.49 -11.41
C ASN A 95 9.48 -12.31 -10.87
N TYR A 96 9.71 -11.08 -11.39
CA TYR A 96 8.91 -9.92 -10.99
C TYR A 96 7.43 -10.03 -11.42
N LEU A 97 7.17 -10.59 -12.61
CA LEU A 97 5.81 -10.85 -13.09
C LEU A 97 5.06 -11.83 -12.18
N SER A 98 5.72 -12.90 -11.75
CA SER A 98 5.17 -13.88 -10.82
C SER A 98 4.81 -13.23 -9.48
N SER A 99 5.72 -12.44 -8.91
CA SER A 99 5.51 -11.73 -7.64
C SER A 99 4.32 -10.77 -7.68
N VAL A 100 4.14 -10.02 -8.78
CA VAL A 100 2.98 -9.13 -8.93
C VAL A 100 1.68 -9.94 -9.02
N LYS A 101 1.64 -11.00 -9.83
CA LYS A 101 0.44 -11.85 -9.99
C LYS A 101 0.03 -12.60 -8.73
N ILE A 102 0.98 -13.03 -7.90
CA ILE A 102 0.68 -13.72 -6.64
C ILE A 102 -0.05 -12.75 -5.69
N ASN A 103 0.39 -11.50 -5.61
CA ASN A 103 -0.27 -10.48 -4.80
C ASN A 103 -1.70 -10.18 -5.29
N THR A 104 -1.95 -10.19 -6.60
CA THR A 104 -3.31 -10.03 -7.15
C THR A 104 -4.27 -11.16 -6.74
N LYS A 105 -3.79 -12.40 -6.64
CA LYS A 105 -4.63 -13.57 -6.33
C LYS A 105 -4.94 -13.74 -4.83
N LEU A 106 -4.20 -13.05 -3.97
CA LEU A 106 -4.34 -13.17 -2.51
C LEU A 106 -5.33 -12.16 -1.91
N ASN A 107 -5.81 -11.21 -2.73
CA ASN A 107 -6.92 -10.30 -2.40
C ASN A 107 -8.21 -10.78 -3.06
#